data_AF-A0A920UL58-F1
#
_entry.id   AF-A0A920UL58-F1
#
_cell.length_a   1.000
_cell.length_b   1.000
_cell.length_c   1.000
_cell.angle_alpha   90.00
_cell.angle_beta   90.00
_cell.angle_gamma   90.00
#
_symmetry.space_group_name_H-M   'P 1'
#
loop_
_entity.id
_entity.type
_entity.pdbx_description
1 polymer ?
#
loop_
_entity_poly.entity_id
_entity_poly.type
_entity_poly.pdbx_seq_one_letter_code
_entity_poly.pdbx_strand_id
1 'polypeptide(L)' 'MAGMEAALAGAVAGLVSVPIVAVPTSVGYGSSFEGLAALLGMLNSCAPGISVVNIDNGFGAGYLAVQILRTRVHP' A
#
# COMPACT_ATOMS: atom_id res chain seq x y z
N MET A 1 -1.92 6.06 9.27
CA MET A 1 -3.38 6.02 9.03
C MET A 1 -3.74 7.34 8.40
N ALA A 2 -4.38 7.27 7.24
CA ALA A 2 -4.00 8.04 6.06
C ALA A 2 -5.15 8.80 5.36
N GLY A 3 -5.29 10.12 5.57
CA GLY A 3 -6.30 11.02 4.94
C GLY A 3 -5.77 12.09 4.02
N MET A 4 -4.46 12.19 3.98
CA MET A 4 -3.61 13.07 3.21
C MET A 4 -2.40 12.27 2.65
N GLU A 5 -2.46 10.93 2.69
CA GLU A 5 -1.32 10.00 2.61
C GLU A 5 -1.29 9.14 1.34
N ALA A 6 -2.07 9.48 0.31
CA ALA A 6 -1.74 9.11 -1.07
C ALA A 6 -0.27 9.50 -1.38
N ALA A 7 0.14 10.67 -0.88
CA ALA A 7 1.51 11.14 -0.92
C ALA A 7 2.47 10.30 -0.06
N LEU A 8 2.03 9.63 1.01
CA LEU A 8 2.92 8.85 1.89
C LEU A 8 3.39 7.57 1.20
N ALA A 9 2.48 6.80 0.59
CA ALA A 9 2.87 5.60 -0.15
C ALA A 9 3.82 5.97 -1.31
N GLY A 10 3.51 7.05 -2.04
CA GLY A 10 4.37 7.58 -3.09
C GLY A 10 5.71 8.14 -2.59
N ALA A 11 5.72 8.86 -1.47
CA ALA A 11 6.93 9.42 -0.87
C ALA A 11 7.85 8.32 -0.35
N VAL A 12 7.30 7.32 0.35
CA VAL A 12 8.09 6.17 0.82
C VAL A 12 8.66 5.42 -0.38
N ALA A 13 7.91 5.25 -1.47
CA ALA A 13 8.42 4.63 -2.70
C ALA A 13 9.61 5.38 -3.32
N GLY A 14 9.68 6.71 -3.15
CA GLY A 14 10.83 7.51 -3.57
C GLY A 14 12.05 7.41 -2.63
N LEU A 15 11.88 6.89 -1.42
CA LEU A 15 12.91 6.83 -0.37
C LEU A 15 13.50 5.43 -0.19
N VAL A 16 12.83 4.38 -0.67
CA VAL A 16 13.27 2.99 -0.50
C VAL A 16 13.44 2.29 -1.83
N SER A 17 14.43 1.39 -1.91
CA SER A 17 14.72 0.58 -3.11
C SER A 17 13.99 -0.78 -3.11
N VAL A 18 12.98 -0.95 -2.24
CA VAL A 18 12.22 -2.20 -2.06
C VAL A 18 10.75 -2.01 -2.43
N PRO A 19 10.03 -3.08 -2.80
CA PRO A 19 8.62 -2.98 -3.18
C PRO A 19 7.77 -2.67 -1.95
N ILE A 20 6.71 -1.90 -2.14
CA ILE A 20 5.79 -1.48 -1.08
C ILE A 20 4.46 -2.16 -1.28
N VAL A 21 3.93 -2.75 -0.21
CA VAL A 21 2.57 -3.29 -0.17
C VAL A 21 1.72 -2.38 0.71
N ALA A 22 0.85 -1.58 0.08
CA ALA A 22 0.02 -0.59 0.74
C ALA A 22 -1.34 -1.18 1.12
N VAL A 23 -1.74 -1.00 2.38
CA VAL A 23 -3.02 -1.47 2.94
C VAL A 23 -3.86 -0.25 3.33
N PRO A 24 -4.92 0.07 2.58
CA PRO A 24 -5.85 1.11 3.00
C PRO A 24 -6.64 0.63 4.21
N THR A 25 -6.91 1.53 5.16
CA THR A 25 -7.64 1.20 6.39
C THR A 25 -9.05 1.79 6.36
N SER A 26 -10.05 1.06 6.89
CA SER A 26 -11.42 1.58 7.04
C SER A 26 -11.56 2.57 8.20
N VAL A 27 -10.58 2.60 9.10
CA VAL A 27 -10.53 3.47 10.27
C VAL A 27 -9.28 4.38 10.28
N GLY A 28 -9.35 5.43 11.10
CA GLY A 28 -8.27 6.39 11.32
C GLY A 28 -8.44 7.69 10.53
N TYR A 29 -7.45 8.58 10.64
CA TYR A 29 -7.44 9.81 9.87
C TYR A 29 -7.46 9.46 8.39
N GLY A 30 -8.47 9.92 7.64
CA GLY A 30 -8.54 9.69 6.19
C GLY A 30 -9.25 8.51 5.62
N SER A 31 -9.78 7.66 6.47
CA SER A 31 -10.60 6.53 6.04
C SER A 31 -12.05 6.95 5.77
N SER A 32 -12.27 8.17 5.29
CA SER A 32 -13.61 8.66 4.93
C SER A 32 -14.28 7.70 3.95
N PHE A 33 -15.59 7.49 4.15
CA PHE A 33 -16.36 6.49 3.42
C PHE A 33 -15.78 5.08 3.58
N GLU A 34 -15.59 4.64 4.83
CA GLU A 34 -15.12 3.28 5.18
C GLU A 34 -13.81 2.89 4.50
N GLY A 35 -12.90 3.85 4.32
CA GLY A 35 -11.58 3.62 3.71
C GLY A 35 -11.51 3.80 2.20
N LEU A 36 -12.60 4.17 1.52
CA LEU A 36 -12.58 4.45 0.07
C LEU A 36 -11.67 5.63 -0.28
N ALA A 37 -11.65 6.68 0.56
CA ALA A 37 -10.73 7.80 0.36
C ALA A 37 -9.26 7.34 0.43
N ALA A 38 -8.92 6.48 1.39
CA ALA A 38 -7.57 5.91 1.52
C ALA A 38 -7.21 4.99 0.34
N LEU A 39 -8.14 4.12 -0.08
CA LEU A 39 -7.96 3.22 -1.23
C LEU A 39 -7.69 4.00 -2.52
N LEU A 40 -8.55 4.97 -2.85
CA LEU A 40 -8.41 5.79 -4.05
C LEU A 40 -7.13 6.62 -4.00
N GLY A 41 -6.77 7.14 -2.83
CA GLY A 41 -5.52 7.86 -2.63
C GLY A 41 -4.29 6.99 -2.95
N MET A 42 -4.23 5.76 -2.41
CA MET A 42 -3.12 4.84 -2.64
C MET A 42 -3.05 4.36 -4.10
N LEU A 43 -4.19 4.11 -4.75
CA LEU A 43 -4.25 3.69 -6.16
C LEU A 43 -3.84 4.80 -7.13
N ASN A 44 -4.07 6.07 -6.76
CA ASN A 44 -3.68 7.21 -7.58
C ASN A 44 -2.19 7.58 -7.45
N SER A 45 -1.39 6.79 -6.72
CA SER A 45 0.05 6.98 -6.66
C SER A 45 0.70 6.64 -8.01
N CYS A 46 1.47 7.57 -8.56
CA CYS A 46 2.27 7.34 -9.76
C CYS A 46 3.66 6.75 -9.47
N ALA A 47 3.99 6.52 -8.19
CA ALA A 47 5.32 6.02 -7.84
C ALA A 47 5.42 4.51 -8.15
N PRO A 48 6.49 4.08 -8.85
CA PRO A 48 6.66 2.68 -9.21
C PRO A 48 6.92 1.81 -7.98
N GLY A 49 6.62 0.52 -8.09
CA GLY A 49 6.93 -0.47 -7.04
C GLY A 49 5.94 -0.53 -5.89
N ILE A 50 4.78 0.13 -6.00
CA ILE A 50 3.68 0.03 -5.03
C ILE A 50 2.63 -0.97 -5.52
N SER A 51 2.23 -1.88 -4.64
CA SER A 51 1.05 -2.73 -4.80
C SER A 51 0.03 -2.37 -3.73
N VAL A 52 -1.22 -2.14 -4.10
CA VAL A 52 -2.32 -1.80 -3.17
C VAL A 52 -3.23 -3.01 -3.01
N VAL A 53 -3.53 -3.39 -1.77
CA VAL A 53 -4.50 -4.46 -1.46
C VAL A 53 -5.85 -3.88 -1.02
N ASN A 54 -6.83 -4.75 -0.82
CA ASN A 54 -8.15 -4.36 -0.32
C ASN A 54 -8.07 -3.66 1.04
N ILE A 55 -9.11 -2.89 1.36
CA ILE A 55 -9.28 -2.22 2.65
C ILE A 55 -9.19 -3.24 3.78
N ASP A 56 -8.37 -2.94 4.79
CA ASP A 56 -8.04 -3.75 5.97
C ASP A 56 -7.44 -5.12 5.68
N ASN A 57 -7.06 -5.42 4.42
CA ASN A 57 -6.55 -6.74 4.05
C ASN A 57 -5.06 -6.91 4.36
N GLY A 58 -4.71 -6.82 5.64
CA GLY A 58 -3.33 -7.03 6.12
C GLY A 58 -2.81 -8.44 5.85
N PHE A 59 -3.69 -9.45 5.85
CA PHE A 59 -3.32 -10.82 5.49
C PHE A 59 -2.86 -10.92 4.03
N GLY A 60 -3.66 -10.40 3.09
CA GLY A 60 -3.32 -10.36 1.68
C GLY A 60 -2.04 -9.58 1.42
N ALA A 61 -1.80 -8.51 2.18
CA ALA A 61 -0.55 -7.76 2.11
C ALA A 61 0.67 -8.60 2.50
N GLY A 62 0.60 -9.31 3.63
CA GLY A 62 1.66 -10.20 4.09
C GLY A 62 1.90 -11.36 3.13
N TYR A 63 0.82 -11.97 2.63
CA TYR A 63 0.91 -13.05 1.64
C TYR A 63 1.58 -12.57 0.34
N LEU A 64 1.17 -11.41 -0.19
CA LEU A 64 1.76 -10.81 -1.37
C LEU A 64 3.24 -10.47 -1.15
N ALA A 65 3.59 -9.91 0.01
CA ALA A 65 4.98 -9.62 0.37
C ALA A 65 5.84 -10.89 0.37
N VAL A 66 5.34 -11.99 0.96
CA VAL A 66 6.03 -13.28 0.93
C VAL A 66 6.18 -13.80 -0.50
N GLN A 67 5.16 -13.69 -1.34
CA GLN A 67 5.25 -14.11 -2.74
C GLN A 67 6.31 -13.30 -3.51
N ILE A 68 6.40 -11.99 -3.28
CA ILE A 68 7.47 -11.13 -3.83
C ILE A 68 8.84 -11.58 -3.32
N LEU A 69 8.97 -11.89 -2.03
CA LEU A 69 10.24 -12.37 -1.48
C LEU A 69 10.63 -13.71 -2.12
N ARG A 70 9.68 -14.62 -2.33
CA ARG A 70 9.95 -15.93 -2.95
C ARG A 70 10.40 -15.81 -4.40
N THR A 71 9.91 -14.83 -5.17
CA THR A 71 10.40 -14.61 -6.54
C THR A 71 11.80 -14.00 -6.57
N ARG A 72 12.23 -13.29 -5.52
CA ARG A 72 13.62 -12.81 -5.37
C ARG A 72 14.62 -13.89 -4.97
N VAL A 73 14.15 -15.03 -4.45
CA VAL A 73 15.00 -16.12 -3.92
C VAL A 73 15.26 -17.21 -4.98
N HIS A 74 14.88 -16.97 -6.25
CA HIS A 74 15.27 -17.84 -7.36
C HIS A 74 16.61 -17.35 -7.95
N PRO A 75 17.69 -18.16 -7.94
CA PRO A 75 18.93 -17.86 -8.67
C PRO A 75 18.75 -17.91 -10.19
#